data_AF-A0A068NVN5-F1
#
_entry.id   AF-A0A068NVN5-F1
#
_cell.length_a   1.000
_cell.length_b   1.000
_cell.length_c   1.000
_cell.angle_alpha   90.00
_cell.angle_beta   90.00
_cell.angle_gamma   90.00
#
_symmetry.space_group_name_H-M   'P 1'
#
loop_
_entity.id
_entity.type
_entity.pdbx_description
1 polymer ?
#
loop_
_entity_poly.entity_id
_entity_poly.type
_entity_poly.pdbx_seq_one_letter_code
_entity_poly.pdbx_strand_id
1 'polypeptide(L)'
;MPVEEIAERFEQCVREPSMRSASAVLRITREQIHARGQLSIYPKLALWFLEGGVALLLASRFLPADTQKSVMPGALGALALSAILGYGAFTGREDRKASLLAEHEIYRLATEALDKIVAEPFPRKPLTREQVDTLKDLVKRSPTSMGIREFLNG
;
A
#
# COMPACT_ATOMS: atom_id res chain seq x y z
N MET A 1 -13.99 -1.10 -3.62
CA MET A 1 -14.60 -1.87 -4.72
C MET A 1 -14.16 -3.33 -4.61
N PRO A 2 -15.07 -4.31 -4.76
CA PRO A 2 -14.70 -5.73 -4.86
C PRO A 2 -13.78 -5.97 -6.06
N VAL A 3 -12.96 -7.02 -6.03
CA VAL A 3 -11.92 -7.27 -7.06
C VAL A 3 -12.57 -7.61 -8.40
N GLU A 4 -13.73 -8.25 -8.37
CA GLU A 4 -14.52 -8.66 -9.53
C GLU A 4 -14.98 -7.45 -10.35
N GLU A 5 -15.52 -6.41 -9.70
CA GLU A 5 -15.93 -5.17 -10.39
C GLU A 5 -14.72 -4.42 -10.97
N ILE A 6 -13.55 -4.50 -10.31
CA ILE A 6 -12.30 -3.93 -10.86
C ILE A 6 -11.88 -4.68 -12.13
N ALA A 7 -11.99 -6.01 -12.13
CA ALA A 7 -11.68 -6.85 -13.29
C ALA A 7 -12.59 -6.50 -14.48
N GLU A 8 -13.89 -6.33 -14.26
CA GLU A 8 -14.85 -5.91 -15.29
C GLU A 8 -14.49 -4.54 -15.88
N ARG A 9 -14.11 -3.57 -15.05
CA ARG A 9 -13.68 -2.24 -15.53
C ARG A 9 -12.39 -2.29 -16.34
N PHE A 10 -11.45 -3.13 -15.94
CA PHE A 10 -10.23 -3.37 -16.72
C PHE A 10 -10.56 -4.03 -18.05
N GLU A 11 -11.47 -4.99 -18.07
CA GLU A 11 -11.91 -5.65 -19.30
C GLU A 11 -12.61 -4.68 -20.25
N GLN A 12 -13.48 -3.80 -19.74
CA GLN A 12 -14.08 -2.71 -20.52
C GLN A 12 -13.00 -1.79 -21.13
N CYS A 13 -11.99 -1.44 -20.34
CA CYS A 13 -10.83 -0.66 -20.79
C CYS A 13 -9.97 -1.39 -21.83
N VAL A 14 -10.09 -2.71 -21.98
CA VAL A 14 -9.40 -3.47 -23.04
C VAL A 14 -10.27 -3.67 -24.27
N ARG A 15 -11.56 -3.99 -24.08
CA ARG A 15 -12.49 -4.36 -25.16
C ARG A 15 -13.02 -3.18 -25.94
N GLU A 16 -13.29 -2.05 -25.29
CA GLU A 16 -13.90 -0.90 -25.94
C GLU A 16 -12.84 0.00 -26.60
N PRO A 17 -12.84 0.16 -27.94
CA PRO A 17 -11.83 0.97 -28.63
C PRO A 17 -11.86 2.44 -28.19
N SER A 18 -13.04 2.96 -27.83
CA SER A 18 -13.22 4.33 -27.33
C SER A 18 -12.67 4.54 -25.92
N MET A 19 -12.65 3.50 -25.09
CA MET A 19 -12.19 3.54 -23.70
C MET A 19 -10.79 2.94 -23.51
N ARG A 20 -10.19 2.39 -24.57
CA ARG A 20 -8.88 1.75 -24.50
C ARG A 20 -7.79 2.71 -24.07
N SER A 21 -7.33 2.58 -22.82
CA SER A 21 -6.44 3.55 -22.20
C SER A 21 -5.62 2.94 -21.06
N ALA A 22 -4.31 2.80 -21.29
CA ALA A 22 -3.35 2.44 -20.25
C ALA A 22 -3.38 3.42 -19.07
N SER A 23 -3.59 4.71 -19.36
CA SER A 23 -3.76 5.79 -18.37
C SER A 23 -4.96 5.55 -17.44
N ALA A 24 -6.07 5.01 -17.97
CA ALA A 24 -7.26 4.69 -17.16
C ALA A 24 -7.00 3.49 -16.25
N VAL A 25 -6.39 2.42 -16.76
CA VAL A 25 -6.01 1.23 -15.97
C VAL A 25 -5.09 1.62 -14.82
N LEU A 26 -4.08 2.46 -15.10
CA LEU A 26 -3.14 2.94 -14.07
C LEU A 26 -3.81 3.83 -13.02
N ARG A 27 -4.73 4.71 -13.44
CA ARG A 27 -5.49 5.55 -12.50
C ARG A 27 -6.37 4.72 -11.57
N ILE A 28 -7.15 3.78 -12.12
CA ILE A 28 -8.02 2.90 -11.32
C ILE A 28 -7.16 2.08 -10.35
N THR A 29 -6.05 1.52 -10.81
CA THR A 29 -5.11 0.76 -9.97
C THR A 29 -4.63 1.61 -8.79
N ARG A 30 -4.14 2.82 -9.04
CA ARG A 30 -3.68 3.72 -7.97
C ARG A 30 -4.79 4.09 -7.00
N GLU A 31 -5.97 4.46 -7.49
CA GLU A 31 -7.12 4.82 -6.66
C GLU A 31 -7.53 3.67 -5.73
N GLN A 32 -7.61 2.43 -6.25
CA GLN A 32 -8.02 1.27 -5.45
C GLN A 32 -6.94 0.86 -4.43
N ILE A 33 -5.66 0.98 -4.78
CA ILE A 33 -4.56 0.68 -3.85
C ILE A 33 -4.47 1.75 -2.76
N HIS A 34 -4.59 3.03 -3.13
CA HIS A 34 -4.56 4.13 -2.17
C HIS A 34 -5.76 4.08 -1.22
N ALA A 35 -6.95 3.77 -1.73
CA ALA A 35 -8.15 3.60 -0.92
C ALA A 35 -8.06 2.43 0.07
N ARG A 36 -7.28 1.39 -0.27
CA ARG A 36 -7.05 0.23 0.61
C ARG A 36 -6.05 0.51 1.74
N GLY A 37 -5.38 1.66 1.70
CA GLY A 37 -4.74 2.29 2.85
C GLY A 37 -3.49 1.58 3.38
N GLN A 38 -2.51 2.38 3.80
CA GLN A 38 -1.27 1.90 4.42
C GLN A 38 -1.52 1.42 5.86
N LEU A 39 -2.22 0.29 6.03
CA LEU A 39 -2.32 -0.45 7.30
C LEU A 39 -0.95 -0.93 7.82
N SER A 40 0.12 -0.70 7.07
CA SER A 40 1.49 -1.05 7.43
C SER A 40 2.16 -0.13 8.44
N ILE A 41 1.60 1.05 8.73
CA ILE A 41 2.23 2.01 9.65
C ILE A 41 1.92 1.72 11.12
N TYR A 42 0.76 1.14 11.44
CA TYR A 42 0.34 0.85 12.82
C TYR A 42 1.30 -0.08 13.59
N PRO A 43 1.78 -1.21 13.04
CA PRO A 43 2.76 -2.04 13.76
C PRO A 43 4.09 -1.33 13.95
N LYS A 44 4.49 -0.47 13.00
CA LYS A 44 5.70 0.34 13.14
C LYS A 44 5.53 1.32 14.29
N LEU A 45 4.45 2.10 14.29
CA LEU A 45 4.14 3.04 15.36
C LEU A 45 4.05 2.35 16.73
N ALA A 46 3.39 1.19 16.81
CA ALA A 46 3.34 0.40 18.03
C ALA A 46 4.75 0.06 18.55
N LEU A 47 5.66 -0.36 17.66
CA LEU A 47 7.05 -0.64 18.02
C LEU A 47 7.79 0.60 18.52
N TRP A 48 7.65 1.76 17.87
CA TRP A 48 8.26 3.01 18.33
C TRP A 48 7.79 3.42 19.73
N PHE A 49 6.49 3.31 20.00
CA PHE A 49 5.94 3.61 21.32
C PHE A 49 6.38 2.60 22.39
N LEU A 50 6.52 1.32 22.02
CA LEU A 50 7.05 0.29 22.89
C LEU A 50 8.51 0.60 23.28
N GLU A 51 9.37 0.83 22.28
CA GLU A 51 10.77 1.15 22.48
C GLU A 51 10.94 2.42 23.32
N GLY A 52 10.20 3.49 23.00
CA GLY A 52 10.22 4.73 23.76
C GLY A 52 9.76 4.54 25.21
N GLY A 53 8.67 3.80 25.43
CA GLY A 53 8.15 3.50 26.77
C GLY A 53 9.12 2.67 27.62
N VAL A 54 9.74 1.64 27.03
CA VAL A 54 10.76 0.81 27.69
C VAL A 54 12.01 1.62 27.99
N ALA A 55 12.49 2.43 27.05
CA ALA A 55 13.66 3.29 27.24
C ALA A 55 13.43 4.31 28.38
N LEU A 56 12.24 4.92 28.43
CA LEU A 56 11.85 5.84 29.52
C LEU A 56 11.80 5.11 30.87
N LEU A 57 11.26 3.88 30.93
CA LEU A 57 11.27 3.09 32.16
C LEU A 57 12.69 2.77 32.64
N LEU A 58 13.56 2.34 31.74
CA LEU A 58 14.95 2.01 32.07
C LEU A 58 15.71 3.27 32.51
N ALA A 59 15.56 4.38 31.77
CA ALA A 59 16.17 5.66 32.11
C ALA A 59 15.67 6.20 33.46
N SER A 60 14.39 6.00 33.79
CA SER A 60 13.82 6.48 35.05
C SER A 60 14.55 5.91 36.27
N ARG A 61 15.13 4.71 36.18
CA ARG A 61 15.85 4.09 37.28
C ARG A 61 17.13 4.83 37.69
N PHE A 62 17.67 5.65 36.80
CA PHE A 62 18.86 6.47 37.02
C PHE A 62 18.51 7.93 37.37
N LEU A 63 17.23 8.30 37.40
CA LEU A 63 16.78 9.66 37.72
C LEU A 63 16.48 9.85 39.21
N PRO A 64 16.58 11.09 39.73
CA PRO A 64 16.11 11.43 41.08
C PRO A 64 14.62 11.13 41.26
N ALA A 65 14.20 10.82 42.49
CA ALA A 65 12.83 10.39 42.81
C ALA A 65 11.74 11.41 42.39
N ASP A 66 12.05 12.71 42.44
CA ASP A 66 11.10 13.75 42.03
C ASP A 66 10.89 13.78 40.50
N THR A 67 11.94 13.47 39.73
CA THR A 67 11.85 13.36 38.27
C THR A 67 11.18 12.05 37.86
N GLN A 68 11.41 10.95 38.59
CA GLN A 68 10.74 9.66 38.34
C GLN A 68 9.21 9.79 38.37
N LYS A 69 8.66 10.51 39.34
CA LYS A 69 7.20 10.74 39.46
C LYS A 69 6.60 11.45 38.23
N SER A 70 7.38 12.29 37.55
CA SER A 70 6.95 12.99 36.34
C SER A 70 7.10 12.15 35.06
N VAL A 71 8.14 11.31 34.99
CA VAL A 71 8.45 10.49 33.81
C VAL A 71 7.60 9.20 33.75
N MET A 72 7.27 8.62 34.90
CA MET A 72 6.58 7.34 35.00
C MET A 72 5.20 7.32 34.33
N PRO A 73 4.34 8.35 34.46
CA PRO A 73 3.08 8.42 33.70
C PRO A 73 3.30 8.45 32.18
N GLY A 74 4.34 9.14 31.70
CA GLY A 74 4.68 9.21 30.28
C GLY A 74 5.12 7.85 29.71
N ALA A 75 5.95 7.12 30.46
CA ALA A 75 6.39 5.78 30.08
C ALA A 75 5.21 4.79 30.04
N LEU A 76 4.35 4.81 31.05
CA LEU A 76 3.13 3.99 31.10
C LEU A 76 2.15 4.36 29.99
N GLY A 77 1.99 5.65 29.68
CA GLY A 77 1.15 6.13 28.58
C GLY A 77 1.64 5.63 27.22
N ALA A 78 2.96 5.65 26.97
CA ALA A 78 3.56 5.11 25.76
C ALA A 78 3.35 3.59 25.64
N LEU A 79 3.49 2.85 26.74
CA LEU A 79 3.22 1.41 26.76
C LEU A 79 1.73 1.08 26.53
N ALA A 80 0.82 1.85 27.13
CA ALA A 80 -0.61 1.70 26.91
C ALA A 80 -1.00 1.99 25.45
N LEU A 81 -0.45 3.07 24.85
CA LEU A 81 -0.61 3.38 23.43
C LEU A 81 -0.06 2.25 22.55
N SER A 82 1.12 1.72 22.86
CA SER A 82 1.69 0.56 22.17
C SER A 82 0.78 -0.66 22.25
N ALA A 83 0.17 -0.94 23.40
CA ALA A 83 -0.75 -2.06 23.58
C ALA A 83 -2.02 -1.88 22.75
N ILE A 84 -2.61 -0.67 22.72
CA ILE A 84 -3.79 -0.35 21.91
C ILE A 84 -3.47 -0.50 20.41
N LEU A 85 -2.35 0.07 19.96
CA LEU A 85 -1.91 -0.03 18.55
C LEU A 85 -1.56 -1.47 18.18
N GLY A 86 -0.92 -2.21 19.07
CA GLY A 86 -0.59 -3.63 18.90
C GLY A 86 -1.85 -4.49 18.82
N TYR A 87 -2.84 -4.22 19.66
CA TYR A 87 -4.15 -4.90 19.62
C TYR A 87 -4.89 -4.58 18.33
N GLY A 88 -4.95 -3.31 17.91
CA GLY A 88 -5.56 -2.93 16.62
C GLY A 88 -4.85 -3.55 15.41
N ALA A 89 -3.52 -3.65 15.45
CA ALA A 89 -2.75 -4.34 14.42
C ALA A 89 -2.99 -5.86 14.44
N PHE A 90 -3.22 -6.45 15.62
CA PHE A 90 -3.50 -7.87 15.79
C PHE A 90 -4.90 -8.24 15.32
N THR A 91 -5.93 -7.48 15.70
CA THR A 91 -7.32 -7.73 15.26
C THR A 91 -7.48 -7.45 13.77
N GLY A 92 -6.80 -6.44 13.22
CA GLY A 92 -6.81 -6.15 11.79
C GLY A 92 -5.90 -7.05 10.93
N ARG A 93 -5.31 -8.13 11.47
CA ARG A 93 -4.37 -8.98 10.71
C ARG A 93 -5.04 -9.71 9.55
N GLU A 94 -6.22 -10.25 9.76
CA GLU A 94 -6.93 -11.01 8.72
C GLU A 94 -7.42 -10.07 7.61
N ASP A 95 -8.02 -8.94 7.98
CA ASP A 95 -8.41 -7.90 7.03
C ASP A 95 -7.22 -7.35 6.25
N ARG A 96 -6.07 -7.20 6.90
CA ARG A 96 -4.84 -6.80 6.24
C ARG A 96 -4.31 -7.86 5.29
N LYS A 97 -4.35 -9.15 5.65
CA LYS A 97 -3.99 -10.24 4.73
C LYS A 97 -4.92 -10.26 3.52
N ALA A 98 -6.23 -10.17 3.75
CA ALA A 98 -7.23 -10.12 2.70
C ALA A 98 -7.04 -8.89 1.79
N SER A 99 -6.73 -7.73 2.38
CA SER A 99 -6.44 -6.50 1.63
C SER A 99 -5.16 -6.62 0.80
N LEU A 100 -4.10 -7.24 1.34
CA LEU A 100 -2.85 -7.50 0.62
C LEU A 100 -3.04 -8.51 -0.53
N LEU A 101 -3.83 -9.56 -0.32
CA LEU A 101 -4.19 -10.51 -1.37
C LEU A 101 -4.98 -9.82 -2.49
N ALA A 102 -5.94 -8.98 -2.12
CA ALA A 102 -6.70 -8.18 -3.08
C ALA A 102 -5.80 -7.17 -3.82
N GLU A 103 -4.84 -6.53 -3.14
CA GLU A 103 -3.86 -5.64 -3.77
C GLU A 103 -3.03 -6.38 -4.81
N HIS A 104 -2.53 -7.58 -4.46
CA HIS A 104 -1.77 -8.42 -5.38
C HIS A 104 -2.59 -8.84 -6.60
N GLU A 105 -3.84 -9.20 -6.39
CA GLU A 105 -4.75 -9.60 -7.47
C GLU A 105 -5.08 -8.41 -8.40
N ILE A 106 -5.30 -7.22 -7.85
CA ILE A 106 -5.48 -5.98 -8.63
C ILE A 106 -4.24 -5.71 -9.48
N TYR A 107 -3.04 -5.86 -8.92
CA TYR A 107 -1.78 -5.70 -9.68
C TYR A 107 -1.67 -6.71 -10.81
N ARG A 108 -2.04 -7.97 -10.58
CA ARG A 108 -2.05 -9.03 -11.61
C ARG A 108 -3.01 -8.66 -12.75
N LEU A 109 -4.27 -8.33 -12.42
CA LEU A 109 -5.30 -7.97 -13.40
C LEU A 109 -4.94 -6.70 -14.19
N ALA A 110 -4.38 -5.69 -13.53
CA ALA A 110 -3.93 -4.46 -14.18
C ALA A 110 -2.78 -4.75 -15.17
N THR A 111 -1.86 -5.64 -14.80
CA THR A 111 -0.75 -6.06 -15.66
C THR A 111 -1.27 -6.76 -16.92
N GLU A 112 -2.20 -7.70 -16.77
CA GLU A 112 -2.81 -8.42 -17.91
C GLU A 112 -3.60 -7.48 -18.83
N ALA A 113 -4.31 -6.51 -18.26
CA ALA A 113 -5.03 -5.51 -19.04
C ALA A 113 -4.06 -4.62 -19.84
N LEU A 114 -2.96 -4.17 -19.22
CA LEU A 114 -1.95 -3.36 -19.87
C LEU A 114 -1.23 -4.12 -21.00
N ASP A 115 -0.89 -5.40 -20.80
CA ASP A 115 -0.28 -6.22 -21.85
C ASP A 115 -1.19 -6.33 -23.08
N LYS A 116 -2.50 -6.55 -22.87
CA LYS A 116 -3.48 -6.58 -23.96
C LYS A 116 -3.61 -5.22 -24.67
N ILE A 117 -3.50 -4.11 -23.94
CA ILE A 117 -3.55 -2.76 -24.52
C ILE A 117 -2.28 -2.46 -25.34
N VAL A 118 -1.10 -2.89 -24.88
CA VAL A 118 0.18 -2.65 -25.55
C VAL A 118 0.37 -3.52 -26.79
N ALA A 119 -0.18 -4.73 -26.79
CA ALA A 119 -0.11 -5.67 -27.92
C ALA A 119 -0.82 -5.17 -29.19
N GLU A 120 -1.75 -4.19 -29.06
CA GLU A 120 -2.48 -3.64 -30.19
C GLU A 120 -2.01 -2.23 -30.56
N PRO A 121 -1.92 -1.89 -31.86
CA PRO A 121 -1.48 -0.57 -32.31
C PRO A 121 -2.56 0.49 -32.01
N PHE A 122 -2.43 1.17 -30.87
CA PHE A 122 -3.32 2.26 -30.45
C PHE A 122 -2.55 3.59 -30.29
N PRO A 123 -3.18 4.75 -30.54
CA PRO A 123 -2.57 6.05 -30.27
C PRO A 123 -2.21 6.18 -28.79
N ARG A 124 -0.91 6.16 -28.51
CA ARG A 124 -0.36 6.24 -27.15
C ARG A 124 -0.53 7.65 -26.62
N LYS A 125 -1.44 7.83 -25.65
CA LYS A 125 -1.48 9.07 -24.86
C LYS A 125 -0.25 9.12 -23.95
N PRO A 126 0.44 10.27 -23.82
CA PRO A 126 1.55 10.39 -22.89
C PRO A 126 1.05 10.16 -21.46
N LEU A 127 1.78 9.35 -20.70
CA LEU A 127 1.48 9.09 -19.29
C LEU A 127 1.93 10.26 -18.43
N THR A 128 1.17 10.56 -17.38
CA THR A 128 1.61 11.53 -16.36
C THR A 128 2.71 10.93 -15.49
N ARG A 129 3.49 11.77 -14.79
CA ARG A 129 4.56 11.29 -13.88
C ARG A 129 4.05 10.26 -12.87
N GLU A 130 2.88 10.53 -12.28
CA GLU A 130 2.28 9.64 -11.28
C GLU A 130 1.87 8.28 -11.87
N GLN A 131 1.45 8.26 -13.14
CA GLN A 131 1.12 7.03 -13.86
C GLN A 131 2.38 6.23 -14.18
N VAL A 132 3.48 6.90 -14.53
CA VAL A 132 4.79 6.26 -14.71
C VAL A 132 5.27 5.63 -13.41
N ASP A 133 5.13 6.32 -12.28
CA ASP A 133 5.52 5.77 -10.97
C ASP A 133 4.65 4.55 -10.61
N THR A 134 3.34 4.62 -10.87
CA THR A 134 2.42 3.49 -10.67
C THR A 134 2.80 2.30 -11.57
N LEU A 135 3.21 2.56 -12.82
CA LEU A 135 3.65 1.54 -13.77
C LEU A 135 4.96 0.89 -13.32
N LYS A 136 5.91 1.66 -12.78
CA LYS A 136 7.15 1.13 -12.19
C LYS A 136 6.87 0.24 -10.98
N ASP A 137 5.96 0.67 -10.10
CA ASP A 137 5.54 -0.12 -8.94
C ASP A 137 4.86 -1.43 -9.35
N LEU A 138 4.02 -1.40 -10.39
CA LEU A 138 3.41 -2.57 -11.02
C LEU A 138 4.48 -3.57 -11.50
N VAL A 139 5.45 -3.12 -12.30
CA VAL A 139 6.52 -3.98 -12.84
C VAL A 139 7.39 -4.58 -11.74
N LYS A 140 7.66 -3.82 -10.67
CA LYS A 140 8.43 -4.29 -9.52
C LYS A 140 7.70 -5.40 -8.75
N ARG A 141 6.38 -5.33 -8.66
CA ARG A 141 5.54 -6.25 -7.87
C ARG A 141 4.98 -7.43 -8.67
N SER A 142 4.90 -7.30 -10.00
CA SER A 142 4.45 -8.34 -10.93
C SER A 142 5.44 -8.42 -12.12
N PRO A 143 6.54 -9.17 -11.99
CA PRO A 143 7.63 -9.15 -12.97
C PRO A 143 7.32 -9.85 -14.31
N THR A 144 6.11 -10.38 -14.49
CA THR A 144 5.76 -11.31 -15.57
C THR A 144 5.50 -10.65 -16.94
N SER A 145 5.29 -9.33 -17.00
CA SER A 145 4.97 -8.64 -18.27
C SER A 145 6.20 -8.10 -19.00
N MET A 146 6.64 -8.82 -20.03
CA MET A 146 7.74 -8.40 -20.89
C MET A 146 7.38 -7.15 -21.72
N GLY A 147 6.13 -7.03 -22.19
CA GLY A 147 5.67 -5.91 -23.04
C GLY A 147 5.62 -4.56 -22.33
N ILE A 148 5.30 -4.54 -21.03
CA ILE A 148 5.29 -3.30 -20.22
C ILE A 148 6.71 -2.78 -19.97
N ARG A 149 7.71 -3.68 -19.82
CA ARG A 149 9.11 -3.28 -19.65
C ARG A 149 9.65 -2.60 -20.90
N GLU A 150 9.28 -3.07 -22.08
CA GLU A 150 9.63 -2.41 -23.34
C GLU A 150 8.95 -1.04 -23.47
N PHE A 151 7.68 -0.91 -23.04
CA PHE A 151 6.97 0.37 -23.01
C PHE A 151 7.62 1.42 -22.08
N LEU A 152 8.30 0.99 -21.01
CA LEU A 152 9.00 1.89 -20.09
C LEU A 152 10.40 2.30 -20.57
N ASN A 153 11.03 1.51 -21.45
CA ASN A 153 12.43 1.69 -21.87
C ASN A 153 12.58 2.20 -23.31
N GLY A 154 11.49 2.31 -24.09
CA GLY A 154 11.45 2.85 -25.45
C GLY A 154 10.78 4.22 -25.51
#